data_AF-A0A0G2F9N6-F1
#
_entry.id   AF-A0A0G2F9N6-F1
#
_cell.length_a   1.000
_cell.length_b   1.000
_cell.length_c   1.000
_cell.angle_alpha   90.00
_cell.angle_beta   90.00
_cell.angle_gamma   90.00
#
_symmetry.space_group_name_H-M   'P 1'
#
loop_
_entity.id
_entity.type
_entity.pdbx_description
1 polymer ?
#
loop_
_entity_poly.entity_id
_entity_poly.type
_entity_poly.pdbx_seq_one_letter_code
_entity_poly.pdbx_strand_id
1 'polypeptide(L)'
;MDNLEDLITPSLLTLLVEARIPLPRTGSLDFGQVARETFLEGKFAPKVEPTAWPALIALSKVGVDALSPEFLMANFLPPPTSADFPSQCLGLQLLLDQAPRALCAGVDGRWRSCYFDVVSQRFARSWLALPDDQRPDSLHRWCTELGASFEYWTCVRFWLGTPFVHSESQENQEIALGFTDTTRRAVEARTGATDPWREKRDGVLSDLYGFPNVVRAGPPQGEDVTLETWSWWWMMLMDIHKPIIDRFGRYPYTNAVRGRESTKEELEWAEKTDHFAEVPPEVMKQLEEDYKAGIWQPLGAGK
;
A
#
# COMPACT_ATOMS: atom_id res chain seq x y z
N MET A 1 -13.16 -26.40 -2.18
CA MET A 1 -12.37 -25.18 -1.98
C MET A 1 -11.84 -24.81 -3.33
N ASP A 2 -12.08 -23.60 -3.80
CA ASP A 2 -11.44 -23.12 -5.02
C ASP A 2 -9.92 -23.23 -4.81
N ASN A 3 -9.21 -23.84 -5.75
CA ASN A 3 -7.77 -23.96 -5.66
C ASN A 3 -7.16 -22.55 -5.82
N LEU A 4 -6.53 -22.02 -4.77
CA LEU A 4 -5.95 -20.67 -4.81
C LEU A 4 -4.91 -20.54 -5.94
N GLU A 5 -4.19 -21.61 -6.27
CA GLU A 5 -3.19 -21.62 -7.34
C GLU A 5 -3.82 -21.40 -8.73
N ASP A 6 -5.09 -21.81 -8.92
CA ASP A 6 -5.81 -21.60 -10.18
C ASP A 6 -6.27 -20.14 -10.33
N LEU A 7 -6.39 -19.40 -9.21
CA LEU A 7 -6.85 -18.01 -9.18
C LEU A 7 -5.69 -17.02 -9.11
N ILE A 8 -4.67 -17.32 -8.30
CA ILE A 8 -3.49 -16.47 -8.07
C ILE A 8 -2.38 -16.93 -9.02
N THR A 9 -2.58 -16.59 -10.30
CA THR A 9 -1.66 -16.97 -11.39
C THR A 9 -0.67 -15.86 -11.71
N PRO A 10 0.48 -16.17 -12.35
CA PRO A 10 1.40 -15.14 -12.86
C PRO A 10 0.73 -14.09 -13.75
N SER A 11 -0.31 -14.47 -14.50
CA SER A 11 -1.11 -13.56 -15.32
C SER A 11 -1.91 -12.56 -14.47
N LEU A 12 -2.54 -12.99 -13.37
CA LEU A 12 -3.20 -12.07 -12.43
C LEU A 12 -2.18 -11.12 -11.79
N LEU A 13 -1.03 -11.65 -11.36
CA LEU A 13 0.02 -10.82 -10.74
C LEU A 13 0.55 -9.76 -11.73
N THR A 14 0.73 -10.14 -12.99
CA THR A 14 1.10 -9.21 -14.07
C THR A 14 0.03 -8.15 -14.32
N LEU A 15 -1.25 -8.55 -14.41
CA LEU A 15 -2.39 -7.64 -14.56
C LEU A 15 -2.42 -6.59 -13.44
N LEU A 16 -2.18 -7.00 -12.20
CA LEU A 16 -2.17 -6.08 -11.05
C LEU A 16 -1.07 -5.02 -11.18
N VAL A 17 0.13 -5.42 -11.61
CA VAL A 17 1.25 -4.48 -11.85
C VAL A 17 0.91 -3.53 -12.99
N GLU A 18 0.46 -4.04 -14.13
CA GLU A 18 0.13 -3.21 -15.31
C GLU A 18 -1.05 -2.27 -15.06
N ALA A 19 -2.03 -2.70 -14.26
CA ALA A 19 -3.15 -1.86 -13.89
C ALA A 19 -2.74 -0.75 -12.91
N ARG A 20 -1.76 -1.01 -12.04
CA ARG A 20 -1.32 -0.09 -10.99
C ARG A 20 -0.19 0.85 -11.41
N ILE A 21 0.67 0.40 -12.32
CA ILE A 21 1.75 1.18 -12.93
C ILE A 21 1.57 1.08 -14.46
N PRO A 22 0.54 1.74 -15.04
CA PRO A 22 0.23 1.67 -16.48
C PRO A 22 1.19 2.55 -17.31
N LEU A 23 2.49 2.39 -17.07
CA LEU A 23 3.57 3.22 -17.58
C LEU A 23 4.63 2.34 -18.26
N PRO A 24 5.36 2.87 -19.26
CA PRO A 24 6.46 2.15 -19.88
C PRO A 24 7.50 1.71 -18.84
N ARG A 25 7.92 0.45 -18.89
CA ARG A 25 8.99 -0.06 -18.01
C ARG A 25 10.35 0.59 -18.31
N THR A 26 10.56 1.03 -19.55
CA THR A 26 11.82 1.57 -20.05
C THR A 26 11.64 2.99 -20.56
N GLY A 27 12.75 3.74 -20.69
CA GLY A 27 12.73 5.14 -21.09
C GLY A 27 12.33 6.09 -19.96
N SER A 28 12.11 7.35 -20.34
CA SER A 28 11.64 8.39 -19.43
C SER A 28 10.12 8.40 -19.31
N LEU A 29 9.63 8.73 -18.13
CA LEU A 29 8.23 8.82 -17.75
C LEU A 29 7.79 10.28 -17.73
N ASP A 30 6.53 10.50 -18.08
CA ASP A 30 5.82 11.74 -17.78
C ASP A 30 5.36 11.69 -16.32
N PHE A 31 6.00 12.45 -15.43
CA PHE A 31 5.64 12.44 -14.01
C PHE A 31 4.33 13.15 -13.69
N GLY A 32 3.85 14.02 -14.59
CA GLY A 32 2.48 14.50 -14.54
C GLY A 32 1.49 13.36 -14.79
N GLN A 33 1.79 12.46 -15.73
CA GLN A 33 1.01 11.23 -15.95
C GLN A 33 1.14 10.27 -14.76
N VAL A 34 2.35 10.05 -14.22
CA VAL A 34 2.56 9.20 -13.03
C VAL A 34 1.65 9.65 -11.88
N ALA A 35 1.64 10.95 -11.57
CA ALA A 35 0.81 11.51 -10.51
C ALA A 35 -0.69 11.27 -10.74
N ARG A 36 -1.17 11.51 -11.97
CA ARG A 36 -2.58 11.30 -12.34
C ARG A 36 -3.00 9.84 -12.25
N GLU A 37 -2.22 8.93 -12.85
CA GLU A 37 -2.55 7.49 -12.88
C GLU A 37 -2.48 6.86 -11.47
N THR A 38 -1.57 7.34 -10.62
CA THR A 38 -1.38 6.82 -9.24
C THR A 38 -2.51 7.26 -8.31
N PHE A 39 -2.94 8.53 -8.38
CA PHE A 39 -3.83 9.11 -7.35
C PHE A 39 -5.16 9.69 -7.85
N LEU A 40 -5.33 10.01 -9.14
CA LEU A 40 -6.46 10.82 -9.61
C LEU A 40 -7.43 10.08 -10.53
N GLU A 41 -6.95 9.18 -11.39
CA GLU A 41 -7.76 8.67 -12.50
C GLU A 41 -8.60 7.41 -12.16
N GLY A 42 -8.44 6.82 -10.98
CA GLY A 42 -9.33 5.76 -10.46
C GLY A 42 -9.43 4.48 -11.31
N LYS A 43 -8.54 4.29 -12.29
CA LYS A 43 -8.65 3.22 -13.31
C LYS A 43 -8.30 1.82 -12.79
N PHE A 44 -7.72 1.68 -11.61
CA PHE A 44 -7.25 0.40 -11.11
C PHE A 44 -8.39 -0.58 -10.82
N ALA A 45 -9.38 -0.16 -10.00
CA ALA A 45 -10.49 -1.02 -9.58
C ALA A 45 -11.23 -1.67 -10.77
N PRO A 46 -11.72 -0.92 -11.78
CA PRO A 46 -12.45 -1.52 -12.89
C PRO A 46 -11.59 -2.46 -13.76
N LYS A 47 -10.26 -2.26 -13.81
CA LYS A 47 -9.37 -3.12 -14.58
C LYS A 47 -9.14 -4.48 -13.91
N VAL A 48 -9.06 -4.51 -12.58
CA VAL A 48 -8.64 -5.71 -11.85
C VAL A 48 -9.79 -6.48 -11.23
N GLU A 49 -10.92 -5.83 -10.95
CA GLU A 49 -12.06 -6.45 -10.25
C GLU A 49 -12.48 -7.81 -10.86
N PRO A 50 -12.65 -7.97 -12.19
CA PRO A 50 -13.10 -9.23 -12.76
C PRO A 50 -12.19 -10.43 -12.47
N THR A 51 -10.89 -10.20 -12.26
CA THR A 51 -9.89 -11.26 -12.07
C THR A 51 -9.40 -11.34 -10.63
N ALA A 52 -9.23 -10.21 -9.95
CA ALA A 52 -8.75 -10.16 -8.56
C ALA A 52 -9.87 -10.49 -7.56
N TRP A 53 -11.12 -10.12 -7.81
CA TRP A 53 -12.20 -10.33 -6.85
C TRP A 53 -12.44 -11.81 -6.51
N PRO A 54 -12.50 -12.75 -7.47
CA PRO A 54 -12.57 -14.18 -7.15
C PRO A 54 -11.42 -14.66 -6.25
N ALA A 55 -10.19 -14.18 -6.50
CA ALA A 55 -9.03 -14.50 -5.67
C ALA A 55 -9.17 -13.95 -4.24
N LEU A 56 -9.65 -12.71 -4.06
CA LEU A 56 -9.92 -12.14 -2.74
C LEU A 56 -11.00 -12.93 -1.98
N ILE A 57 -12.07 -13.35 -2.66
CA ILE A 57 -13.12 -14.20 -2.08
C ILE A 57 -12.58 -15.58 -1.68
N ALA A 58 -11.68 -16.17 -2.47
CA ALA A 58 -11.06 -17.44 -2.11
C ALA A 58 -10.10 -17.28 -0.92
N LEU A 59 -9.27 -16.22 -0.91
CA LEU A 59 -8.37 -15.90 0.18
C LEU A 59 -9.13 -15.65 1.50
N SER A 60 -10.29 -14.98 1.47
CA SER A 60 -11.08 -14.67 2.67
C SER A 60 -11.66 -15.90 3.37
N LYS A 61 -11.70 -17.06 2.69
CA LYS A 61 -12.13 -18.35 3.26
C LYS A 61 -11.00 -19.09 3.98
N VAL A 62 -9.77 -18.61 3.87
CA VAL A 62 -8.59 -19.18 4.54
C VAL A 62 -8.36 -18.44 5.86
N GLY A 63 -7.86 -19.14 6.89
CA GLY A 63 -7.47 -18.48 8.14
C GLY A 63 -6.23 -17.62 7.93
N VAL A 64 -6.17 -16.43 8.56
CA VAL A 64 -5.04 -15.49 8.45
C VAL A 64 -3.68 -16.13 8.80
N ASP A 65 -3.66 -17.09 9.73
CA ASP A 65 -2.45 -17.78 10.15
C ASP A 65 -2.01 -18.89 9.18
N ALA A 66 -2.93 -19.41 8.36
CA ALA A 66 -2.59 -20.37 7.31
C ALA A 66 -1.95 -19.69 6.08
N LEU A 67 -2.22 -18.39 5.87
CA LEU A 67 -1.55 -17.57 4.87
C LEU A 67 -0.21 -17.03 5.40
N SER A 68 0.68 -17.94 5.83
CA SER A 68 2.02 -17.55 6.26
C SER A 68 2.85 -17.01 5.08
N PRO A 69 3.87 -16.17 5.31
CA PRO A 69 4.72 -15.69 4.23
C PRO A 69 5.41 -16.84 3.46
N GLU A 70 5.80 -17.91 4.14
CA GLU A 70 6.38 -19.10 3.52
C GLU A 70 5.38 -19.79 2.59
N PHE A 71 4.11 -19.90 3.02
CA PHE A 71 3.05 -20.43 2.17
C PHE A 71 2.85 -19.56 0.93
N LEU A 72 2.74 -18.24 1.09
CA LEU A 72 2.55 -17.31 -0.02
C LEU A 72 3.72 -17.38 -1.02
N MET A 73 4.96 -17.38 -0.52
CA MET A 73 6.15 -17.43 -1.35
C MET A 73 6.30 -18.79 -2.06
N ALA A 74 6.02 -19.90 -1.38
CA ALA A 74 6.18 -21.23 -1.95
C ALA A 74 5.13 -21.58 -3.01
N ASN A 75 3.90 -21.05 -2.88
CA ASN A 75 2.78 -21.44 -3.73
C ASN A 75 2.47 -20.44 -4.85
N PHE A 76 2.78 -19.15 -4.67
CA PHE A 76 2.37 -18.11 -5.62
C PHE A 76 3.51 -17.34 -6.29
N LEU A 77 4.77 -17.62 -5.92
CA LEU A 77 5.93 -16.93 -6.47
C LEU A 77 6.98 -17.93 -6.96
N PRO A 78 7.78 -17.56 -7.98
CA PRO A 78 8.99 -18.28 -8.30
C PRO A 78 10.04 -18.11 -7.17
N PRO A 79 11.12 -18.90 -7.15
CA PRO A 79 12.21 -18.71 -6.18
C PRO A 79 12.77 -17.27 -6.22
N PRO A 80 13.24 -16.70 -5.09
CA PRO A 80 13.78 -15.33 -5.03
C PRO A 80 14.90 -15.00 -6.04
N THR A 81 15.65 -16.02 -6.46
CA THR A 81 16.71 -15.94 -7.47
C THR A 81 16.20 -15.85 -8.92
N SER A 82 14.91 -16.08 -9.16
CA SER A 82 14.31 -16.00 -10.50
C SER A 82 14.20 -14.54 -10.97
N ALA A 83 14.47 -14.27 -12.25
CA ALA A 83 14.26 -12.96 -12.84
C ALA A 83 12.79 -12.48 -12.74
N ASP A 84 11.82 -13.39 -12.71
CA ASP A 84 10.40 -13.05 -12.61
C ASP A 84 9.95 -12.67 -11.19
N PHE A 85 10.74 -13.03 -10.18
CA PHE A 85 10.38 -12.84 -8.77
C PHE A 85 10.03 -11.39 -8.40
N PRO A 86 10.78 -10.34 -8.79
CA PRO A 86 10.48 -8.97 -8.36
C PRO A 86 9.12 -8.49 -8.87
N SER A 87 8.80 -8.78 -10.14
CA SER A 87 7.52 -8.38 -10.74
C SER A 87 6.35 -9.17 -10.17
N GLN A 88 6.49 -10.49 -10.00
CA GLN A 88 5.42 -11.30 -9.40
C GLN A 88 5.23 -11.00 -7.91
N CYS A 89 6.31 -10.74 -7.17
CA CYS A 89 6.26 -10.32 -5.78
C CYS A 89 5.50 -9.00 -5.62
N LEU A 90 5.79 -8.00 -6.47
CA LEU A 90 5.00 -6.76 -6.51
C LEU A 90 3.53 -7.04 -6.82
N GLY A 91 3.23 -7.88 -7.83
CA GLY A 91 1.85 -8.25 -8.16
C GLY A 91 1.11 -8.89 -6.97
N LEU A 92 1.76 -9.79 -6.24
CA LEU A 92 1.16 -10.43 -5.05
C LEU A 92 0.97 -9.42 -3.92
N GLN A 93 1.94 -8.53 -3.71
CA GLN A 93 1.80 -7.44 -2.74
C GLN A 93 0.60 -6.54 -3.10
N LEU A 94 0.40 -6.23 -4.39
CA LEU A 94 -0.74 -5.44 -4.86
C LEU A 94 -2.08 -6.18 -4.69
N LEU A 95 -2.12 -7.50 -4.86
CA LEU A 95 -3.31 -8.31 -4.57
C LEU A 95 -3.68 -8.23 -3.09
N LEU A 96 -2.69 -8.27 -2.20
CA LEU A 96 -2.91 -8.31 -0.75
C LEU A 96 -3.15 -6.93 -0.15
N ASP A 97 -2.54 -5.88 -0.70
CA ASP A 97 -2.60 -4.53 -0.15
C ASP A 97 -3.59 -3.62 -0.90
N GLN A 98 -3.43 -3.54 -2.22
CA GLN A 98 -4.04 -2.49 -3.03
C GLN A 98 -5.38 -2.90 -3.62
N ALA A 99 -5.59 -4.18 -3.96
CA ALA A 99 -6.88 -4.67 -4.41
C ALA A 99 -7.97 -4.59 -3.31
N PRO A 100 -7.71 -4.94 -2.04
CA PRO A 100 -8.69 -4.79 -0.97
C PRO A 100 -9.04 -3.32 -0.71
N ARG A 101 -8.07 -2.40 -0.81
CA ARG A 101 -8.32 -0.95 -0.71
C ARG A 101 -9.25 -0.45 -1.80
N ALA A 102 -9.10 -0.97 -3.00
CA ALA A 102 -9.91 -0.58 -4.16
C ALA A 102 -11.29 -1.25 -4.19
N LEU A 103 -11.42 -2.49 -3.68
CA LEU A 103 -12.60 -3.34 -3.89
C LEU A 103 -13.41 -3.62 -2.63
N CYS A 104 -12.85 -3.47 -1.44
CA CYS A 104 -13.52 -3.75 -0.15
C CYS A 104 -13.97 -2.44 0.51
N ALA A 105 -15.05 -1.86 -0.01
CA ALA A 105 -15.66 -0.63 0.52
C ALA A 105 -16.78 -0.94 1.53
N GLY A 106 -17.26 0.09 2.22
CA GLY A 106 -18.36 -0.04 3.18
C GLY A 106 -18.05 -1.06 4.27
N VAL A 107 -18.99 -1.98 4.52
CA VAL A 107 -18.85 -3.03 5.54
C VAL A 107 -17.69 -4.01 5.25
N ASP A 108 -17.30 -4.17 3.99
CA ASP A 108 -16.15 -5.00 3.61
C ASP A 108 -14.81 -4.35 3.98
N GLY A 109 -14.81 -3.08 4.41
CA GLY A 109 -13.63 -2.42 4.97
C GLY A 109 -13.01 -3.19 6.15
N ARG A 110 -13.79 -4.02 6.86
CA ARG A 110 -13.28 -4.93 7.90
C ARG A 110 -12.37 -6.04 7.34
N TRP A 111 -12.63 -6.53 6.14
CA TRP A 111 -11.77 -7.50 5.46
C TRP A 111 -10.46 -6.87 5.03
N ARG A 112 -10.50 -5.65 4.48
CA ARG A 112 -9.30 -4.87 4.20
C ARG A 112 -8.45 -4.72 5.46
N SER A 113 -9.03 -4.16 6.53
CA SER A 113 -8.25 -3.71 7.69
C SER A 113 -7.91 -4.81 8.70
N CYS A 114 -8.76 -5.81 8.89
CA CYS A 114 -8.53 -6.86 9.89
C CYS A 114 -7.93 -8.14 9.31
N TYR A 115 -8.05 -8.36 8.00
CA TYR A 115 -7.57 -9.59 7.35
C TYR A 115 -6.45 -9.31 6.36
N PHE A 116 -6.73 -8.62 5.26
CA PHE A 116 -5.76 -8.43 4.18
C PHE A 116 -4.57 -7.58 4.59
N ASP A 117 -4.76 -6.52 5.37
CA ASP A 117 -3.67 -5.72 5.92
C ASP A 117 -2.69 -6.58 6.74
N VAL A 118 -3.20 -7.54 7.53
CA VAL A 118 -2.36 -8.43 8.35
C VAL A 118 -1.52 -9.35 7.46
N VAL A 119 -2.14 -9.97 6.45
CA VAL A 119 -1.44 -10.84 5.50
C VAL A 119 -0.42 -10.05 4.68
N SER A 120 -0.83 -8.90 4.15
CA SER A 120 0.00 -7.96 3.38
C SER A 120 1.26 -7.55 4.14
N GLN A 121 1.12 -7.18 5.42
CA GLN A 121 2.24 -6.73 6.25
C GLN A 121 3.19 -7.86 6.62
N ARG A 122 2.67 -9.06 6.93
CA ARG A 122 3.51 -10.26 7.19
C ARG A 122 4.33 -10.62 5.96
N PHE A 123 3.70 -10.60 4.78
CA PHE A 123 4.37 -10.84 3.50
C PHE A 123 5.39 -9.74 3.17
N ALA A 124 5.06 -8.47 3.40
CA ALA A 124 5.97 -7.35 3.16
C ALA A 124 7.28 -7.48 3.96
N ARG A 125 7.18 -7.92 5.21
CA ARG A 125 8.34 -8.14 6.08
C ARG A 125 9.19 -9.34 5.67
N SER A 126 8.59 -10.38 5.08
CA SER A 126 9.35 -11.61 4.78
C SER A 126 10.36 -11.39 3.67
N TRP A 127 10.02 -10.62 2.63
CA TRP A 127 10.97 -10.35 1.56
C TRP A 127 12.07 -9.37 1.96
N LEU A 128 11.92 -8.58 3.05
CA LEU A 128 13.01 -7.80 3.62
C LEU A 128 14.12 -8.66 4.24
N ALA A 129 13.79 -9.91 4.64
CA ALA A 129 14.75 -10.85 5.19
C ALA A 129 15.57 -11.58 4.11
N LEU A 130 15.25 -11.36 2.82
CA LEU A 130 16.04 -11.90 1.72
C LEU A 130 17.39 -11.17 1.63
N PRO A 131 18.44 -11.83 1.09
CA PRO A 131 19.67 -11.16 0.68
C PRO A 131 19.39 -9.94 -0.20
N ASP A 132 20.19 -8.87 -0.09
CA ASP A 132 19.95 -7.60 -0.80
C ASP A 132 19.84 -7.74 -2.33
N ASP A 133 20.60 -8.67 -2.91
CA ASP A 133 20.53 -9.02 -4.33
C ASP A 133 19.28 -9.84 -4.69
N GLN A 134 18.60 -10.45 -3.72
CA GLN A 134 17.37 -11.23 -3.94
C GLN A 134 16.09 -10.45 -3.65
N ARG A 135 16.21 -9.28 -3.02
CA ARG A 135 15.05 -8.48 -2.62
C ARG A 135 14.27 -7.91 -3.81
N PRO A 136 12.92 -7.92 -3.76
CA PRO A 136 12.08 -7.45 -4.85
C PRO A 136 12.11 -5.93 -5.01
N ASP A 137 12.60 -5.17 -4.01
CA ASP A 137 12.72 -3.71 -4.05
C ASP A 137 14.10 -3.21 -4.51
N SER A 138 15.01 -4.13 -4.85
CA SER A 138 16.40 -3.83 -5.22
C SER A 138 16.50 -3.11 -6.56
N LEU A 139 17.30 -2.03 -6.60
CA LEU A 139 17.60 -1.31 -7.83
C LEU A 139 18.29 -2.21 -8.87
N HIS A 140 19.17 -3.11 -8.44
CA HIS A 140 19.88 -4.02 -9.33
C HIS A 140 18.90 -4.96 -10.06
N ARG A 141 17.96 -5.55 -9.32
CA ARG A 141 16.95 -6.46 -9.87
C ARG A 141 16.08 -5.78 -10.93
N TRP A 142 15.64 -4.56 -10.67
CA TRP A 142 14.79 -3.85 -11.63
C TRP A 142 15.57 -3.26 -12.80
N CYS A 143 16.64 -2.51 -12.54
CA CYS A 143 17.31 -1.76 -13.59
C CYS A 143 18.35 -2.59 -14.36
N THR A 144 19.06 -3.50 -13.70
CA THR A 144 20.12 -4.28 -14.35
C THR A 144 19.58 -5.59 -14.93
N GLU A 145 18.81 -6.37 -14.16
CA GLU A 145 18.33 -7.67 -14.64
C GLU A 145 17.08 -7.54 -15.50
N LEU A 146 16.10 -6.72 -15.08
CA LEU A 146 14.83 -6.54 -15.79
C LEU A 146 14.83 -5.40 -16.82
N GLY A 147 15.93 -4.65 -16.90
CA GLY A 147 16.10 -3.54 -17.85
C GLY A 147 15.16 -2.36 -17.63
N ALA A 148 14.54 -2.23 -16.44
CA ALA A 148 13.65 -1.12 -16.13
C ALA A 148 14.40 0.20 -15.99
N SER A 149 13.74 1.31 -16.32
CA SER A 149 14.29 2.63 -16.04
C SER A 149 14.34 2.89 -14.53
N PHE A 150 15.26 3.77 -14.12
CA PHE A 150 15.33 4.23 -12.72
C PHE A 150 14.00 4.85 -12.27
N GLU A 151 13.35 5.60 -13.16
CA GLU A 151 12.07 6.25 -12.93
C GLU A 151 10.95 5.23 -12.68
N TYR A 152 10.88 4.17 -13.49
CA TYR A 152 9.94 3.07 -13.26
C TYR A 152 10.21 2.37 -11.92
N TRP A 153 11.47 2.13 -11.58
CA TRP A 153 11.85 1.58 -10.27
C TRP A 153 11.36 2.46 -9.11
N THR A 154 11.41 3.80 -9.21
CA THR A 154 10.84 4.66 -8.15
C THR A 154 9.33 4.48 -7.96
N CYS A 155 8.59 4.21 -9.05
CA CYS A 155 7.16 3.88 -8.98
C CYS A 155 6.92 2.52 -8.32
N VAL A 156 7.77 1.52 -8.61
CA VAL A 156 7.73 0.21 -7.94
C VAL A 156 8.01 0.35 -6.44
N ARG A 157 9.02 1.15 -6.06
CA ARG A 157 9.37 1.41 -4.66
C ARG A 157 8.18 1.96 -3.88
N PHE A 158 7.47 2.94 -4.45
CA PHE A 158 6.25 3.47 -3.84
C PHE A 158 5.28 2.35 -3.45
N TRP A 159 4.91 1.47 -4.39
CA TRP A 159 3.94 0.43 -4.09
C TRP A 159 4.46 -0.65 -3.14
N LEU A 160 5.72 -1.07 -3.23
CA LEU A 160 6.32 -2.01 -2.27
C LEU A 160 6.44 -1.43 -0.85
N GLY A 161 6.53 -0.10 -0.71
CA GLY A 161 6.60 0.57 0.58
C GLY A 161 5.24 0.74 1.27
N THR A 162 4.14 0.79 0.51
CA THR A 162 2.80 1.07 1.05
C THR A 162 2.34 0.15 2.21
N PRO A 163 2.61 -1.17 2.23
CA PRO A 163 2.17 -2.04 3.33
C PRO A 163 2.73 -1.62 4.69
N PHE A 164 3.93 -1.02 4.73
CA PHE A 164 4.57 -0.60 5.98
C PHE A 164 3.87 0.61 6.58
N VAL A 165 3.57 1.63 5.76
CA VAL A 165 2.83 2.81 6.23
C VAL A 165 1.37 2.49 6.53
N HIS A 166 0.77 1.51 5.86
CA HIS A 166 -0.57 1.03 6.19
C HIS A 166 -0.67 0.28 7.51
N SER A 167 0.45 -0.06 8.13
CA SER A 167 0.50 -0.81 9.38
C SER A 167 0.28 0.07 10.61
N GLU A 168 -0.52 -0.41 11.55
CA GLU A 168 -0.65 0.17 12.90
C GLU A 168 0.48 -0.31 13.84
N SER A 169 1.67 -0.59 13.30
CA SER A 169 2.84 -1.04 14.06
C SER A 169 3.94 0.02 14.00
N GLN A 170 4.43 0.46 15.17
CA GLN A 170 5.56 1.38 15.27
C GLN A 170 6.79 0.85 14.53
N GLU A 171 7.07 -0.46 14.64
CA GLU A 171 8.20 -1.08 13.96
C GLU A 171 8.07 -0.97 12.43
N ASN A 172 6.87 -1.18 11.89
CA ASN A 172 6.65 -1.04 10.45
C ASN A 172 6.74 0.42 10.01
N GLN A 173 6.37 1.39 10.86
CA GLN A 173 6.58 2.80 10.56
C GLN A 173 8.09 3.14 10.51
N GLU A 174 8.92 2.58 11.40
CA GLU A 174 10.38 2.76 11.33
C GLU A 174 10.97 2.10 10.07
N ILE A 175 10.48 0.92 9.69
CA ILE A 175 10.85 0.28 8.41
C ILE A 175 10.48 1.19 7.23
N ALA A 176 9.29 1.80 7.24
CA ALA A 176 8.87 2.72 6.20
C ALA A 176 9.83 3.92 6.08
N LEU A 177 10.23 4.53 7.20
CA LEU A 177 11.21 5.63 7.19
C LEU A 177 12.56 5.22 6.61
N GLY A 178 13.06 4.03 6.95
CA GLY A 178 14.30 3.49 6.37
C GLY A 178 14.16 3.18 4.87
N PHE A 179 12.98 2.71 4.47
CA PHE A 179 12.64 2.40 3.08
C PHE A 179 12.56 3.68 2.23
N THR A 180 11.93 4.74 2.73
CA THR A 180 11.88 6.05 2.05
C THR A 180 13.27 6.69 2.02
N ASP A 181 14.07 6.65 3.10
CA ASP A 181 15.42 7.23 3.08
C ASP A 181 16.36 6.52 2.09
N THR A 182 16.29 5.19 1.97
CA THR A 182 17.02 4.44 0.93
C THR A 182 16.66 4.93 -0.46
N THR A 183 15.36 5.11 -0.73
CA THR A 183 14.88 5.57 -2.04
C THR A 183 15.30 7.02 -2.29
N ARG A 184 15.22 7.87 -1.25
CA ARG A 184 15.62 9.27 -1.28
C ARG A 184 17.07 9.42 -1.68
N ARG A 185 17.98 8.71 -1.02
CA ARG A 185 19.42 8.71 -1.35
C ARG A 185 19.68 8.26 -2.78
N ALA A 186 18.94 7.27 -3.28
CA ALA A 186 19.08 6.82 -4.66
C ALA A 186 18.67 7.91 -5.67
N VAL A 187 17.57 8.63 -5.42
CA VAL A 187 17.15 9.76 -6.26
C VAL A 187 18.18 10.90 -6.19
N GLU A 188 18.63 11.28 -4.99
CA GLU A 188 19.64 12.33 -4.80
C GLU A 188 20.96 11.98 -5.52
N ALA A 189 21.42 10.73 -5.43
CA ALA A 189 22.60 10.26 -6.14
C ALA A 189 22.42 10.26 -7.66
N ARG A 190 21.19 10.02 -8.15
CA ARG A 190 20.88 9.98 -9.58
C ARG A 190 20.79 11.37 -10.19
N THR A 191 20.19 12.33 -9.48
CA THR A 191 19.86 13.65 -10.04
C THR A 191 20.82 14.75 -9.59
N GLY A 192 21.55 14.54 -8.49
CA GLY A 192 22.36 15.57 -7.84
C GLY A 192 21.54 16.60 -7.05
N ALA A 193 20.20 16.50 -7.06
CA ALA A 193 19.33 17.33 -6.24
C ALA A 193 19.26 16.81 -4.81
N THR A 194 18.99 17.69 -3.85
CA THR A 194 18.75 17.32 -2.44
C THR A 194 17.25 17.39 -2.15
N ASP A 195 16.71 16.43 -1.40
CA ASP A 195 15.30 16.46 -0.99
C ASP A 195 15.04 17.65 -0.03
N PRO A 196 14.20 18.64 -0.42
CA PRO A 196 13.90 19.79 0.43
C PRO A 196 13.17 19.45 1.72
N TRP A 197 12.58 18.25 1.85
CA TRP A 197 11.93 17.79 3.07
C TRP A 197 12.92 17.30 4.13
N ARG A 198 14.21 17.10 3.80
CA ARG A 198 15.23 16.73 4.80
C ARG A 198 15.35 17.77 5.91
N GLU A 199 15.42 19.05 5.53
CA GLU A 199 15.53 20.16 6.48
C GLU A 199 14.25 20.34 7.31
N LYS A 200 13.11 19.89 6.78
CA LYS A 200 11.79 20.00 7.39
C LYS A 200 11.34 18.72 8.08
N ARG A 201 12.22 17.72 8.17
CA ARG A 201 11.84 16.34 8.55
C ARG A 201 11.26 16.27 9.95
N ASP A 202 11.77 17.04 10.90
CA ASP A 202 11.22 17.09 12.25
C ASP A 202 9.77 17.63 12.27
N GLY A 203 9.46 18.59 11.39
CA GLY A 203 8.10 19.08 11.19
C GLY A 203 7.18 18.01 10.58
N VAL A 204 7.66 17.33 9.54
CA VAL A 204 6.95 16.20 8.89
C VAL A 204 6.64 15.10 9.91
N LEU A 205 7.60 14.75 10.76
CA LEU A 205 7.47 13.68 11.76
C LEU A 205 6.80 14.10 13.07
N SER A 206 6.34 15.34 13.17
CA SER A 206 5.53 15.81 14.31
C SER A 206 4.13 16.29 13.90
N ASP A 207 3.84 16.36 12.60
CA ASP A 207 2.55 16.84 12.10
C ASP A 207 1.47 15.75 12.15
N LEU A 208 0.67 15.79 13.22
CA LEU A 208 -0.45 14.87 13.45
C LEU A 208 -1.59 14.99 12.42
N TYR A 209 -1.68 16.12 11.71
CA TYR A 209 -2.72 16.40 10.71
C TYR A 209 -2.18 16.41 9.27
N GLY A 210 -0.87 16.23 9.12
CA GLY A 210 -0.17 16.32 7.84
C GLY A 210 -0.72 15.34 6.82
N PHE A 211 -0.94 14.08 7.21
CA PHE A 211 -1.40 13.05 6.28
C PHE A 211 -2.77 13.37 5.63
N PRO A 212 -3.86 13.62 6.39
CA PRO A 212 -5.12 14.06 5.80
C PRO A 212 -4.99 15.31 4.92
N ASN A 213 -4.16 16.27 5.33
CA ASN A 213 -3.99 17.52 4.61
C ASN A 213 -3.27 17.33 3.26
N VAL A 214 -2.20 16.53 3.24
CA VAL A 214 -1.44 16.23 2.01
C VAL A 214 -2.27 15.37 1.06
N VAL A 215 -3.00 14.37 1.57
CA VAL A 215 -3.91 13.56 0.74
C VAL A 215 -4.99 14.45 0.10
N ARG A 216 -5.58 15.38 0.87
CA ARG A 216 -6.59 16.31 0.34
C ARG A 216 -6.02 17.30 -0.67
N ALA A 217 -4.78 17.77 -0.47
CA ALA A 217 -4.09 18.65 -1.42
C ALA A 217 -3.76 17.93 -2.74
N GLY A 218 -3.53 16.62 -2.67
CA GLY A 218 -3.20 15.78 -3.82
C GLY A 218 -1.71 15.83 -4.20
N PRO A 219 -1.32 15.03 -5.22
CA PRO A 219 0.05 15.00 -5.71
C PRO A 219 0.42 16.27 -6.47
N PRO A 220 1.73 16.51 -6.73
CA PRO A 220 2.18 17.49 -7.71
C PRO A 220 1.52 17.25 -9.07
N GLN A 221 1.13 18.32 -9.74
CA GLN A 221 0.42 18.29 -11.03
C GLN A 221 1.01 19.32 -11.99
N GLY A 222 0.79 19.11 -13.29
CA GLY A 222 1.29 19.98 -14.36
C GLY A 222 2.44 19.35 -15.16
N GLU A 223 2.90 20.07 -16.18
CA GLU A 223 3.98 19.63 -17.07
C GLU A 223 5.36 19.73 -16.41
N ASP A 224 5.48 20.54 -15.35
CA ASP A 224 6.73 20.77 -14.60
C ASP A 224 6.99 19.72 -13.51
N VAL A 225 6.15 18.67 -13.40
CA VAL A 225 6.38 17.58 -12.45
C VAL A 225 7.57 16.75 -12.97
N THR A 226 8.56 16.57 -12.11
CA THR A 226 9.81 15.86 -12.40
C THR A 226 9.91 14.60 -11.54
N LEU A 227 10.90 13.75 -11.83
CA LEU A 227 11.25 12.63 -10.97
C LEU A 227 11.45 13.08 -9.53
N GLU A 228 12.17 14.19 -9.33
CA GLU A 228 12.48 14.80 -8.06
C GLU A 228 11.21 15.23 -7.33
N THR A 229 10.41 16.13 -7.93
CA THR A 229 9.24 16.68 -7.23
C THR A 229 8.20 15.62 -6.90
N TRP A 230 8.02 14.63 -7.78
CA TRP A 230 7.22 13.45 -7.49
C TRP A 230 7.79 12.64 -6.33
N SER A 231 9.09 12.32 -6.39
CA SER A 231 9.74 11.44 -5.42
C SER A 231 9.74 12.02 -4.02
N TRP A 232 10.14 13.29 -3.88
CA TRP A 232 10.14 14.02 -2.61
C TRP A 232 8.75 14.04 -1.99
N TRP A 233 7.71 14.29 -2.81
CA TRP A 233 6.34 14.35 -2.32
C TRP A 233 5.85 13.00 -1.81
N TRP A 234 6.01 11.89 -2.55
CA TRP A 234 5.46 10.60 -2.07
C TRP A 234 6.26 10.05 -0.88
N MET A 235 7.57 10.30 -0.82
CA MET A 235 8.37 9.89 0.35
C MET A 235 7.98 10.70 1.58
N MET A 236 7.71 11.99 1.44
CA MET A 236 7.13 12.81 2.51
C MET A 236 5.73 12.30 2.90
N LEU A 237 4.88 11.97 1.92
CA LEU A 237 3.55 11.38 2.15
C LEU A 237 3.64 10.09 2.97
N MET A 238 4.66 9.24 2.73
CA MET A 238 4.88 8.06 3.54
C MET A 238 5.35 8.41 4.97
N ASP A 239 6.30 9.33 5.10
CA ASP A 239 6.85 9.73 6.39
C ASP A 239 5.78 10.34 7.33
N ILE A 240 4.81 11.11 6.80
CA ILE A 240 3.71 11.73 7.59
C ILE A 240 2.64 10.77 8.10
N HIS A 241 2.74 9.46 7.81
CA HIS A 241 1.87 8.47 8.45
C HIS A 241 2.27 8.23 9.91
N LYS A 242 3.57 8.28 10.20
CA LYS A 242 4.15 7.94 11.50
C LYS A 242 3.58 8.77 12.68
N PRO A 243 3.38 10.09 12.59
CA PRO A 243 2.87 10.89 13.72
C PRO A 243 1.54 10.38 14.27
N ILE A 244 0.65 9.87 13.41
CA ILE A 244 -0.65 9.31 13.83
C ILE A 244 -0.42 8.04 14.67
N ILE A 245 0.46 7.15 14.21
CA ILE A 245 0.80 5.91 14.92
C ILE A 245 1.58 6.19 16.20
N ASP A 246 2.50 7.15 16.21
CA ASP A 246 3.23 7.55 17.41
C ASP A 246 2.28 8.10 18.49
N ARG A 247 1.24 8.84 18.07
CA ARG A 247 0.27 9.42 19.00
C ARG A 247 -0.75 8.42 19.53
N PHE A 248 -1.36 7.63 18.65
CA PHE A 248 -2.52 6.80 18.98
C PHE A 248 -2.20 5.30 19.05
N GLY A 249 -1.03 4.87 18.57
CA GLY A 249 -0.69 3.47 18.37
C GLY A 249 -1.49 2.79 17.26
N ARG A 250 -2.33 3.54 16.53
CA ARG A 250 -3.28 3.05 15.53
C ARG A 250 -3.81 4.20 14.66
N TYR A 251 -4.53 3.88 13.59
CA TYR A 251 -5.23 4.85 12.76
C TYR A 251 -6.67 5.06 13.26
N PRO A 252 -7.02 6.24 13.79
CA PRO A 252 -8.36 6.51 14.34
C PRO A 252 -9.48 6.26 13.33
N TYR A 253 -9.26 6.64 12.08
CA TYR A 253 -10.23 6.46 10.98
C TYR A 253 -10.55 5.00 10.63
N THR A 254 -9.82 4.03 11.19
CA THR A 254 -10.12 2.60 11.02
C THR A 254 -10.87 1.99 12.21
N ASN A 255 -11.21 2.77 13.23
CA ASN A 255 -11.84 2.27 14.45
C ASN A 255 -13.14 1.52 14.18
N ALA A 256 -14.06 2.10 13.41
CA ALA A 256 -15.33 1.46 13.06
C ALA A 256 -15.14 0.13 12.33
N VAL A 257 -14.30 0.09 11.29
CA VAL A 257 -14.06 -1.15 10.51
C VAL A 257 -13.34 -2.23 11.31
N ARG A 258 -12.63 -1.86 12.38
CA ARG A 258 -11.97 -2.79 13.31
C ARG A 258 -12.79 -3.11 14.57
N GLY A 259 -13.99 -2.56 14.71
CA GLY A 259 -14.84 -2.76 15.89
C GLY A 259 -14.29 -2.14 17.17
N ARG A 260 -13.55 -1.04 17.06
CA ARG A 260 -12.92 -0.33 18.19
C ARG A 260 -13.74 0.89 18.59
N GLU A 261 -13.82 1.15 19.88
CA GLU A 261 -14.31 2.41 20.41
C GLU A 261 -13.23 3.50 20.27
N SER A 262 -13.63 4.68 19.79
CA SER A 262 -12.76 5.85 19.70
C SER A 262 -12.61 6.53 21.06
N THR A 263 -11.38 6.87 21.43
CA THR A 263 -11.09 7.70 22.60
C THR A 263 -11.50 9.15 22.34
N LYS A 264 -11.60 9.95 23.41
CA LYS A 264 -11.88 11.39 23.30
C LYS A 264 -10.90 12.11 22.36
N GLU A 265 -9.61 11.78 22.48
CA GLU A 265 -8.59 12.43 21.65
C GLU A 265 -8.70 12.02 20.16
N GLU A 266 -9.04 10.77 19.89
CA GLU A 266 -9.28 10.29 18.52
C GLU A 266 -10.50 10.97 17.89
N LEU A 267 -11.55 11.23 18.67
CA LEU A 267 -12.73 12.00 18.22
C LEU A 267 -12.36 13.46 17.91
N GLU A 268 -11.57 14.11 18.77
CA GLU A 268 -11.07 15.47 18.50
C GLU A 268 -10.17 15.50 17.24
N TRP A 269 -9.40 14.43 16.99
CA TRP A 269 -8.62 14.28 15.76
C TRP A 269 -9.52 14.10 14.53
N ALA A 270 -10.57 13.27 14.63
CA ALA A 270 -11.54 13.06 13.55
C ALA A 270 -12.24 14.38 13.19
N GLU A 271 -12.72 15.15 14.17
CA GLU A 271 -13.34 16.46 13.94
C GLU A 271 -12.39 17.43 13.22
N LYS A 272 -11.14 17.53 13.67
CA LYS A 272 -10.13 18.42 13.05
C LYS A 272 -9.70 18.00 11.65
N THR A 273 -9.89 16.73 11.31
CA THR A 273 -9.53 16.18 10.00
C THR A 273 -10.72 16.04 9.07
N ASP A 274 -11.90 16.51 9.49
CA ASP A 274 -13.17 16.38 8.77
C ASP A 274 -13.51 14.91 8.49
N HIS A 275 -13.40 14.07 9.53
CA HIS A 275 -13.67 12.63 9.51
C HIS A 275 -12.90 11.90 8.39
N PHE A 276 -11.63 12.26 8.20
CA PHE A 276 -10.79 11.75 7.12
C PHE A 276 -10.82 10.22 7.04
N ALA A 277 -11.21 9.69 5.87
CA ALA A 277 -11.25 8.27 5.53
C ALA A 277 -12.12 7.38 6.46
N GLU A 278 -12.95 7.97 7.31
CA GLU A 278 -13.95 7.22 8.07
C GLU A 278 -15.02 6.66 7.14
N VAL A 279 -15.57 5.51 7.52
CA VAL A 279 -16.75 4.99 6.82
C VAL A 279 -17.97 5.86 7.14
N PRO A 280 -18.94 5.98 6.22
CA PRO A 280 -20.18 6.72 6.48
C PRO A 280 -20.92 6.26 7.76
N PRO A 281 -21.67 7.14 8.44
CA PRO A 281 -22.36 6.83 9.70
C PRO A 281 -23.27 5.60 9.64
N GLU A 282 -23.94 5.37 8.52
CA GLU A 282 -24.79 4.19 8.30
C GLU A 282 -23.99 2.88 8.26
N VAL A 283 -22.79 2.91 7.68
CA VAL A 283 -21.87 1.77 7.65
C VAL A 283 -21.29 1.55 9.04
N MET A 284 -20.92 2.62 9.74
CA MET A 284 -20.45 2.56 11.13
C MET A 284 -21.48 1.88 12.04
N LYS A 285 -22.75 2.30 11.94
CA LYS A 285 -23.85 1.69 12.68
C LYS A 285 -24.02 0.20 12.38
N GLN A 286 -24.00 -0.18 11.10
CA GLN A 286 -24.09 -1.59 10.71
C GLN A 286 -22.93 -2.42 11.28
N LEU A 287 -21.71 -1.90 11.22
CA LEU A 287 -20.53 -2.57 11.77
C LEU A 287 -20.66 -2.75 13.29
N GLU A 288 -21.11 -1.73 14.02
CA GLU A 288 -21.35 -1.84 15.46
C GLU A 288 -22.39 -2.91 15.81
N GLU A 289 -23.49 -2.99 15.05
CA GLU A 289 -24.53 -4.01 15.24
C GLU A 289 -23.98 -5.41 14.96
N ASP A 290 -23.22 -5.58 13.87
CA ASP A 290 -22.54 -6.83 13.53
C ASP A 290 -21.59 -7.26 14.66
N TYR A 291 -20.73 -6.37 15.16
CA TYR A 291 -19.79 -6.68 16.24
C TYR A 291 -20.48 -7.05 17.55
N LYS A 292 -21.55 -6.32 17.93
CA LYS A 292 -22.35 -6.65 19.13
C LYS A 292 -23.03 -8.02 19.00
N ALA A 293 -23.43 -8.40 17.79
CA ALA A 293 -24.06 -9.69 17.51
C ALA A 293 -23.05 -10.83 17.28
N GLY A 294 -21.73 -10.55 17.26
CA GLY A 294 -20.70 -11.53 16.93
C GLY A 294 -20.73 -11.99 15.47
N ILE A 295 -21.24 -11.14 14.57
CA ILE A 295 -21.43 -11.43 13.15
C ILE A 295 -20.22 -10.91 12.35
N TRP A 296 -19.59 -11.81 11.61
CA TRP A 296 -18.59 -11.48 10.60
C TRP A 296 -19.10 -11.90 9.23
N GLN A 297 -19.60 -10.94 8.44
CA GLN A 297 -20.18 -11.25 7.13
C GLN A 297 -19.09 -11.76 6.17
N PRO A 298 -19.42 -12.72 5.28
CA PRO A 298 -18.55 -13.08 4.17
C PRO A 298 -18.17 -11.86 3.34
N LEU A 299 -16.94 -11.85 2.79
CA LEU A 299 -16.51 -10.78 1.89
C LEU A 299 -17.48 -10.65 0.71
N GLY A 300 -17.92 -9.44 0.41
CA GLY A 300 -18.88 -9.16 -0.65
C GLY A 300 -20.35 -9.25 -0.24
N ALA A 301 -20.66 -9.55 1.02
CA ALA A 301 -22.06 -9.59 1.48
C ALA A 301 -22.77 -8.23 1.40
N GLY A 302 -22.00 -7.14 1.34
CA GLY A 302 -22.51 -5.77 1.17
C GLY A 302 -22.40 -5.24 -0.27
N LYS A 303 -21.95 -6.05 -1.23
CA LYS A 303 -21.89 -5.70 -2.65
C LYS A 303 -23.15 -6.15 -3.40
#